data_AF-R7HZL8-F1
#
_entry.id   AF-R7HZL8-F1
#
_cell.length_a   1.000
_cell.length_b   1.000
_cell.length_c   1.000
_cell.angle_alpha   90.00
_cell.angle_beta   90.00
_cell.angle_gamma   90.00
#
_symmetry.space_group_name_H-M   'P 1'
#
loop_
_entity.id
_entity.type
_entity.pdbx_description
1 polymer ?
#
loop_
_entity_poly.entity_id
_entity_poly.type
_entity_poly.pdbx_seq_one_letter_code
_entity_poly.pdbx_strand_id
1 'polypeptide(L)'
;MKNKFKTFFILFNLLLLTQGISYAMENKIKFDKETYYLSNPDSETKNYDYLLKDENIGNWHTKIQITNFPDLTNPTDAAAQYAHEIQEKTKGASVLVYPDASIVGYLTFPENKEYYEYNTAVYQTSKGKGLDRFSYAKRFYSSELGGQEEARKKAIDFAEKNNKKYMELVTKEAPKYKVD
;
A
#
# COMPACT_ATOMS: atom_id res chain seq x y z
N MET A 1 49.10 24.63 -12.93
CA MET A 1 48.47 23.78 -11.88
C MET A 1 47.31 24.44 -11.14
N LYS A 2 47.24 25.78 -10.97
CA LYS A 2 46.16 26.45 -10.23
C LYS A 2 44.74 26.31 -10.83
N ASN A 3 44.59 26.20 -12.16
CA ASN A 3 43.26 26.11 -12.79
C ASN A 3 42.62 24.72 -12.69
N LYS A 4 43.39 23.62 -12.67
CA LYS A 4 42.83 22.25 -12.56
C LYS A 4 42.27 21.95 -11.16
N PHE A 5 42.82 22.57 -10.11
CA PHE A 5 42.31 22.46 -8.74
C PHE A 5 40.95 23.15 -8.55
N LYS A 6 40.71 24.30 -9.21
CA LYS A 6 39.41 24.98 -9.17
C LYS A 6 38.32 24.17 -9.85
N THR A 7 38.61 23.55 -11.00
CA THR A 7 37.63 22.70 -11.71
C THR A 7 37.27 21.45 -10.91
N PHE A 8 38.25 20.83 -10.23
CA PHE A 8 38.00 19.68 -9.36
C PHE A 8 37.13 20.04 -8.14
N PHE A 9 37.35 21.21 -7.55
CA PHE A 9 36.52 21.70 -6.42
C PHE A 9 35.07 22.01 -6.82
N ILE A 10 34.86 22.51 -8.04
CA ILE A 10 33.50 22.77 -8.57
C ILE A 10 32.79 21.44 -8.88
N LEU A 11 33.49 20.47 -9.46
CA LEU A 11 32.92 19.12 -9.71
C LEU A 11 32.58 18.39 -8.41
N PHE A 12 33.44 18.52 -7.37
CA PHE A 12 33.21 17.90 -6.07
C PHE A 12 32.01 18.51 -5.33
N ASN A 13 31.80 19.84 -5.44
CA ASN A 13 30.60 20.49 -4.91
C ASN A 13 29.32 20.13 -5.68
N LEU A 14 29.40 19.91 -7.00
CA LEU A 14 28.27 19.41 -7.79
C LEU A 14 27.91 17.95 -7.47
N LEU A 15 28.89 17.10 -7.17
CA LEU A 15 28.63 15.73 -6.71
C LEU A 15 27.98 15.69 -5.32
N LEU A 16 28.37 16.57 -4.40
CA LEU A 16 27.80 16.65 -3.04
C LEU A 16 26.35 17.14 -3.01
N LEU A 17 25.91 17.87 -4.03
CA LEU A 17 24.50 18.31 -4.16
C LEU A 17 23.56 17.22 -4.73
N THR A 18 24.10 16.08 -5.16
CA THR A 18 23.30 14.94 -5.64
C THR A 18 23.09 13.85 -4.59
N GLN A 19 23.66 14.02 -3.39
CA GLN A 19 23.49 13.06 -2.30
C GLN A 19 22.24 13.39 -1.49
N GLY A 20 21.15 12.70 -1.83
CA GLY A 20 20.07 12.38 -0.90
C GLY A 20 19.05 13.48 -0.69
N ILE A 21 18.20 13.74 -1.68
CA ILE A 21 16.84 14.17 -1.34
C ILE A 21 16.11 12.91 -0.83
N SER A 22 16.31 12.60 0.45
CA SER A 22 15.43 11.67 1.16
C SER A 22 14.12 12.42 1.37
N TYR A 23 13.14 12.21 0.50
CA TYR A 23 11.83 12.79 0.71
C TYR A 23 11.17 12.05 1.89
N ALA A 24 10.83 12.80 2.93
CA ALA A 24 10.02 12.27 4.01
C ALA A 24 8.67 11.82 3.45
N MET A 25 8.19 10.65 3.87
CA MET A 25 6.85 10.18 3.50
C MET A 25 5.80 11.20 3.90
N GLU A 26 4.79 11.38 3.05
CA GLU A 26 3.68 12.29 3.34
C GLU A 26 3.03 11.89 4.67
N ASN A 27 2.81 12.84 5.57
CA ASN A 27 2.29 12.54 6.91
C ASN A 27 0.80 12.16 6.91
N LYS A 28 0.07 12.48 5.83
CA LYS A 28 -1.36 12.20 5.71
C LYS A 28 -1.83 11.93 4.28
N ILE A 29 -2.77 11.01 4.15
CA ILE A 29 -3.40 10.67 2.86
C ILE A 29 -4.88 11.00 2.93
N LYS A 30 -5.40 11.70 1.92
CA LYS A 30 -6.84 11.86 1.76
C LYS A 30 -7.36 10.78 0.83
N PHE A 31 -8.24 9.91 1.34
CA PHE A 31 -8.77 8.79 0.58
C PHE A 31 -10.24 8.55 0.95
N ASP A 32 -11.11 8.46 -0.06
CA ASP A 32 -12.56 8.26 0.11
C ASP A 32 -13.21 9.18 1.17
N LYS A 33 -12.98 10.49 1.05
CA LYS A 33 -13.45 11.56 1.98
C LYS A 33 -12.82 11.56 3.37
N GLU A 34 -12.09 10.51 3.74
CA GLU A 34 -11.38 10.41 5.01
C GLU A 34 -9.95 10.93 4.90
N THR A 35 -9.35 11.25 6.06
CA THR A 35 -7.93 11.58 6.19
C THR A 35 -7.25 10.53 7.07
N TYR A 36 -6.26 9.86 6.51
CA TYR A 36 -5.43 8.86 7.16
C TYR A 36 -4.09 9.48 7.53
N TYR A 37 -3.51 9.09 8.66
CA TYR A 37 -2.27 9.62 9.21
C TYR A 37 -1.21 8.53 9.25
N LEU A 38 0.02 8.89 8.90
CA LEU A 38 1.17 7.99 8.92
C LEU A 38 1.40 7.49 10.36
N SER A 39 1.37 6.17 10.54
CA SER A 39 1.46 5.53 11.86
C SER A 39 2.86 5.00 12.20
N ASN A 40 3.70 4.79 11.19
CA ASN A 40 5.04 4.20 11.32
C ASN A 40 6.06 4.90 10.38
N PRO A 41 6.40 6.17 10.65
CA PRO A 41 7.29 6.95 9.77
C PRO A 41 8.69 6.33 9.62
N ASP A 42 9.18 5.62 10.64
CA ASP A 42 10.53 5.05 10.68
C ASP A 42 10.58 3.59 10.16
N SER A 43 9.70 3.23 9.23
CA SER A 43 9.62 1.87 8.71
C SER A 43 10.88 1.45 7.94
N GLU A 44 11.70 0.59 8.53
CA GLU A 44 12.90 0.02 7.91
C GLU A 44 12.57 -0.83 6.67
N THR A 45 11.39 -1.45 6.67
CA THR A 45 10.91 -2.30 5.57
C THR A 45 10.28 -1.51 4.42
N LYS A 46 10.34 -0.16 4.48
CA LYS A 46 9.63 0.74 3.56
C LYS A 46 8.16 0.38 3.38
N ASN A 47 7.54 -0.09 4.46
CA ASN A 47 6.12 -0.41 4.53
C ASN A 47 5.44 0.60 5.44
N TYR A 48 4.67 1.52 4.87
CA TYR A 48 4.08 2.65 5.56
C TYR A 48 2.57 2.46 5.69
N ASP A 49 2.10 2.37 6.93
CA ASP A 49 0.71 2.21 7.30
C ASP A 49 0.11 3.57 7.68
N TYR A 50 -1.04 3.88 7.09
CA TYR A 50 -1.81 5.09 7.30
C TYR A 50 -3.18 4.72 7.86
N LEU A 51 -3.48 5.24 9.05
CA LEU A 51 -4.65 4.87 9.84
C LEU A 51 -5.55 6.08 10.08
N LEU A 52 -6.82 5.86 10.42
CA LEU A 52 -7.67 6.97 10.83
C LEU A 52 -7.17 7.58 12.14
N LYS A 53 -7.65 8.79 12.42
CA LYS A 53 -7.37 9.45 13.70
C LYS A 53 -7.84 8.54 14.83
N ASP A 54 -7.01 8.44 15.88
CA ASP A 54 -7.27 7.65 17.10
C ASP A 54 -7.25 6.11 16.89
N GLU A 55 -6.90 5.63 15.69
CA GLU A 55 -6.62 4.21 15.41
C GLU A 55 -5.12 3.88 15.48
N ASN A 56 -4.80 2.61 15.75
CA ASN A 56 -3.45 2.06 15.75
C ASN A 56 -3.42 0.66 15.11
N ILE A 57 -2.23 0.05 15.03
CA ILE A 57 -2.01 -1.24 14.37
C ILE A 57 -2.89 -2.37 14.94
N GLY A 58 -3.31 -2.28 16.20
CA GLY A 58 -4.10 -3.29 16.90
C GLY A 58 -5.62 -3.13 16.74
N ASN A 59 -6.13 -1.98 16.31
CA ASN A 59 -7.57 -1.67 16.36
C ASN A 59 -8.13 -0.88 15.16
N TRP A 60 -7.47 -0.94 14.00
CA TRP A 60 -7.88 -0.19 12.82
C TRP A 60 -9.05 -0.84 12.06
N HIS A 61 -9.94 -0.03 11.50
CA HIS A 61 -11.07 -0.49 10.68
C HIS A 61 -10.85 -0.27 9.19
N THR A 62 -10.11 0.78 8.84
CA THR A 62 -9.70 1.07 7.48
C THR A 62 -8.25 1.49 7.46
N LYS A 63 -7.52 1.04 6.45
CA LYS A 63 -6.09 1.31 6.33
C LYS A 63 -5.71 1.62 4.90
N ILE A 64 -4.83 2.60 4.73
CA ILE A 64 -4.02 2.74 3.52
C ILE A 64 -2.63 2.22 3.83
N GLN A 65 -2.06 1.42 2.93
CA GLN A 65 -0.68 0.97 3.06
C GLN A 65 0.08 1.23 1.75
N ILE A 66 1.28 1.79 1.90
CA ILE A 66 2.22 2.02 0.80
C ILE A 66 3.49 1.23 1.09
N THR A 67 3.86 0.33 0.18
CA THR A 67 5.06 -0.51 0.31
C THR A 67 5.96 -0.34 -0.90
N ASN A 68 7.25 -0.10 -0.69
CA ASN A 68 8.24 -0.05 -1.78
C ASN A 68 8.90 -1.42 -1.99
N PHE A 69 9.07 -1.79 -3.26
CA PHE A 69 9.68 -3.03 -3.72
C PHE A 69 10.80 -2.72 -4.73
N PRO A 70 12.04 -2.48 -4.28
CA PRO A 70 13.12 -1.96 -5.12
C PRO A 70 13.63 -2.95 -6.19
N ASP A 71 13.29 -4.24 -6.03
CA ASP A 71 13.77 -5.32 -6.91
C ASP A 71 12.70 -5.84 -7.86
N LEU A 72 11.45 -5.41 -7.71
CA LEU A 72 10.39 -5.71 -8.66
C LEU A 72 10.40 -4.69 -9.79
N THR A 73 10.13 -5.13 -11.02
CA THR A 73 10.19 -4.26 -12.21
C THR A 73 8.93 -4.32 -13.07
N ASN A 74 8.16 -5.42 -12.99
CA ASN A 74 6.94 -5.60 -13.75
C ASN A 74 5.71 -5.55 -12.82
N PRO A 75 4.88 -4.48 -12.88
CA PRO A 75 3.66 -4.35 -12.09
C PRO A 75 2.64 -5.48 -12.28
N THR A 76 2.49 -6.00 -13.49
CA THR A 76 1.47 -7.02 -13.78
C THR A 76 1.87 -8.37 -13.16
N ASP A 77 3.15 -8.72 -13.27
CA ASP A 77 3.72 -9.93 -12.67
C ASP A 77 3.70 -9.83 -11.14
N ALA A 78 4.04 -8.66 -10.58
CA ALA A 78 3.99 -8.42 -9.15
C ALA A 78 2.58 -8.57 -8.58
N ALA A 79 1.55 -8.07 -9.29
CA ALA A 79 0.16 -8.26 -8.90
C ALA A 79 -0.25 -9.73 -8.95
N ALA A 80 0.11 -10.47 -10.01
CA ALA A 80 -0.18 -11.90 -10.13
C ALA A 80 0.51 -12.72 -9.02
N GLN A 81 1.79 -12.46 -8.76
CA GLN A 81 2.53 -13.12 -7.69
C GLN A 81 1.90 -12.83 -6.32
N TYR A 82 1.56 -11.58 -6.04
CA TYR A 82 0.94 -11.21 -4.77
C TYR A 82 -0.41 -11.91 -4.56
N ALA A 83 -1.19 -12.07 -5.63
CA ALA A 83 -2.44 -12.83 -5.60
C ALA A 83 -2.22 -14.31 -5.23
N HIS A 84 -1.19 -14.95 -5.81
CA HIS A 84 -0.81 -16.32 -5.44
C HIS A 84 -0.41 -16.42 -3.97
N GLU A 85 0.41 -15.50 -3.47
CA GLU A 85 0.83 -15.49 -2.06
C GLU A 85 -0.36 -15.37 -1.10
N ILE A 86 -1.38 -14.59 -1.44
CA ILE A 86 -2.59 -14.46 -0.62
C ILE A 86 -3.34 -15.79 -0.53
N GLN A 87 -3.49 -16.49 -1.66
CA GLN A 87 -4.17 -17.79 -1.71
C GLN A 87 -3.40 -18.87 -0.94
N GLU A 88 -2.06 -18.83 -0.97
CA GLU A 88 -1.21 -19.74 -0.21
C GLU A 88 -1.29 -19.47 1.30
N LYS A 89 -1.26 -18.19 1.71
CA LYS A 89 -1.29 -17.78 3.11
C LYS A 89 -2.66 -18.01 3.77
N THR A 90 -3.75 -17.78 3.03
CA THR A 90 -5.12 -17.89 3.57
C THR A 90 -5.97 -18.82 2.72
N LYS A 91 -6.08 -20.08 3.17
CA LYS A 91 -7.01 -21.05 2.58
C LYS A 91 -8.45 -20.52 2.66
N GLY A 92 -9.10 -20.39 1.51
CA GLY A 92 -10.45 -19.86 1.40
C GLY A 92 -10.54 -18.34 1.19
N ALA A 93 -9.41 -17.66 0.99
CA ALA A 93 -9.42 -16.28 0.49
C ALA A 93 -10.05 -16.23 -0.91
N SER A 94 -10.84 -15.18 -1.17
CA SER A 94 -11.34 -14.87 -2.51
C SER A 94 -10.40 -13.84 -3.11
N VAL A 95 -9.78 -14.16 -4.25
CA VAL A 95 -8.77 -13.31 -4.88
C VAL A 95 -9.10 -13.10 -6.35
N LEU A 96 -9.09 -11.85 -6.79
CA LEU A 96 -9.31 -11.43 -8.17
C LEU A 96 -8.10 -10.61 -8.63
N VAL A 97 -7.54 -10.98 -9.78
CA VAL A 97 -6.41 -10.29 -10.42
C VAL A 97 -6.91 -9.58 -11.66
N TYR A 98 -6.54 -8.30 -11.79
CA TYR A 98 -6.77 -7.48 -12.97
C TYR A 98 -5.41 -7.16 -13.57
N PRO A 99 -4.82 -8.09 -14.36
CA PRO A 99 -3.42 -8.04 -14.74
C PRO A 99 -3.09 -6.79 -15.54
N ASP A 100 -3.91 -6.41 -16.52
CA ASP A 100 -3.68 -5.21 -17.34
C ASP A 100 -3.73 -3.90 -16.53
N ALA A 101 -4.38 -3.93 -15.36
CA ALA A 101 -4.44 -2.79 -14.44
C ALA A 101 -3.39 -2.88 -13.32
N SER A 102 -2.66 -4.00 -13.20
CA SER A 102 -1.77 -4.30 -12.07
C SER A 102 -2.46 -4.21 -10.71
N ILE A 103 -3.73 -4.61 -10.65
CA ILE A 103 -4.57 -4.54 -9.46
C ILE A 103 -4.89 -5.94 -8.95
N VAL A 104 -4.90 -6.09 -7.63
CA VAL A 104 -5.45 -7.25 -6.93
C VAL A 104 -6.58 -6.78 -6.04
N GLY A 105 -7.75 -7.42 -6.12
CA GLY A 105 -8.86 -7.26 -5.18
C GLY A 105 -9.07 -8.57 -4.44
N TYR A 106 -9.21 -8.55 -3.12
CA TYR A 106 -9.33 -9.79 -2.36
C TYR A 106 -10.07 -9.64 -1.03
N LEU A 107 -10.62 -10.76 -0.57
CA LEU A 107 -11.16 -10.97 0.77
C LEU A 107 -10.32 -12.00 1.49
N THR A 108 -9.82 -11.66 2.67
CA THR A 108 -9.03 -12.54 3.53
C THR A 108 -9.51 -12.48 4.99
N PHE A 109 -8.95 -13.33 5.84
CA PHE A 109 -9.24 -13.40 7.27
C PHE A 109 -8.08 -14.11 8.00
N PRO A 110 -7.82 -13.77 9.27
CA PRO A 110 -6.91 -14.53 10.13
C PRO A 110 -7.53 -15.89 10.49
N GLU A 111 -6.69 -16.83 10.94
CA GLU A 111 -7.12 -18.19 11.29
C GLU A 111 -8.24 -18.23 12.35
N ASN A 112 -8.13 -17.35 13.36
CA ASN A 112 -9.13 -17.18 14.43
C ASN A 112 -10.44 -16.52 13.95
N LYS A 113 -10.47 -15.97 12.72
CA LYS A 113 -11.59 -15.24 12.10
C LYS A 113 -12.11 -14.11 12.99
N GLU A 114 -11.21 -13.44 13.72
CA GLU A 114 -11.55 -12.26 14.52
C GLU A 114 -12.12 -11.13 13.66
N TYR A 115 -11.70 -11.05 12.40
CA TYR A 115 -12.27 -10.16 11.40
C TYR A 115 -12.27 -10.80 10.01
N TYR A 116 -13.03 -10.21 9.10
CA TYR A 116 -12.87 -10.40 7.65
C TYR A 116 -12.37 -9.10 7.04
N GLU A 117 -11.52 -9.19 6.02
CA GLU A 117 -10.82 -8.03 5.49
C GLU A 117 -10.98 -7.95 3.97
N TYR A 118 -11.65 -6.89 3.53
CA TYR A 118 -11.65 -6.49 2.13
C TYR A 118 -10.37 -5.71 1.83
N ASN A 119 -9.76 -6.01 0.69
CA ASN A 119 -8.55 -5.36 0.24
C ASN A 119 -8.59 -5.07 -1.26
N THR A 120 -7.97 -3.96 -1.65
CA THR A 120 -7.54 -3.75 -3.03
C THR A 120 -6.16 -3.10 -3.03
N ALA A 121 -5.30 -3.54 -3.95
CA ALA A 121 -3.94 -3.05 -4.09
C ALA A 121 -3.59 -2.85 -5.56
N VAL A 122 -2.88 -1.77 -5.86
CA VAL A 122 -2.34 -1.48 -7.19
C VAL A 122 -0.82 -1.39 -7.12
N TYR A 123 -0.14 -2.03 -8.07
CA TYR A 123 1.29 -1.86 -8.29
C TYR A 123 1.54 -0.79 -9.35
N GLN A 124 2.49 0.10 -9.08
CA GLN A 124 2.94 1.12 -10.02
C GLN A 124 4.46 1.28 -9.96
N THR A 125 5.06 1.85 -11.00
CA THR A 125 6.47 2.24 -10.96
C THR A 125 6.70 3.27 -9.85
N SER A 126 7.68 3.01 -8.98
CA SER A 126 8.10 3.98 -7.94
C SER A 126 8.71 5.23 -8.58
N LYS A 127 9.04 6.24 -7.76
CA LYS A 127 9.81 7.41 -8.26
C LYS A 127 11.27 7.06 -8.51
N GLY A 128 11.83 6.25 -7.62
CA GLY A 128 13.20 5.78 -7.69
C GLY A 128 13.30 4.46 -8.45
N LYS A 129 13.74 3.42 -7.73
CA LYS A 129 13.92 2.08 -8.28
C LYS A 129 12.74 1.19 -7.88
N GLY A 130 12.31 0.35 -8.82
CA GLY A 130 11.36 -0.73 -8.60
C GLY A 130 9.90 -0.30 -8.63
N LEU A 131 9.08 -0.91 -7.77
CA LEU A 131 7.63 -0.69 -7.72
C LEU A 131 7.17 -0.21 -6.36
N ASP A 132 6.08 0.55 -6.34
CA ASP A 132 5.29 0.81 -5.14
C ASP A 132 3.97 0.06 -5.22
N ARG A 133 3.55 -0.53 -4.10
CA ARG A 133 2.18 -1.02 -3.91
C ARG A 133 1.42 -0.02 -3.06
N PHE A 134 0.34 0.53 -3.60
CA PHE A 134 -0.63 1.32 -2.86
C PHE A 134 -1.87 0.48 -2.61
N SER A 135 -2.32 0.39 -1.37
CA SER A 135 -3.42 -0.49 -0.99
C SER A 135 -4.41 0.17 -0.04
N TYR A 136 -5.67 -0.24 -0.16
CA TYR A 136 -6.75 0.07 0.75
C TYR A 136 -7.30 -1.22 1.34
N ALA A 137 -7.49 -1.22 2.65
CA ALA A 137 -8.06 -2.34 3.40
C ALA A 137 -9.22 -1.85 4.27
N LYS A 138 -10.22 -2.73 4.46
CA LYS A 138 -11.31 -2.54 5.41
C LYS A 138 -11.60 -3.83 6.17
N ARG A 139 -11.58 -3.74 7.50
CA ARG A 139 -11.93 -4.83 8.41
C ARG A 139 -13.40 -4.80 8.82
N PHE A 140 -13.92 -5.99 9.04
CA PHE A 140 -15.25 -6.29 9.56
C PHE A 140 -15.05 -7.21 10.76
N TYR A 141 -15.04 -6.63 11.95
CA TYR A 141 -14.75 -7.37 13.18
C TYR A 141 -15.94 -8.23 13.61
N SER A 142 -15.66 -9.50 13.91
CA SER A 142 -16.65 -10.47 14.38
C SER A 142 -17.23 -10.06 15.73
N SER A 143 -16.43 -9.43 16.61
CA SER A 143 -16.86 -8.92 17.92
C SER A 143 -17.87 -7.77 17.81
N GLU A 144 -17.85 -7.01 16.73
CA GLU A 144 -18.69 -5.81 16.52
C GLU A 144 -19.97 -6.13 15.74
N LEU A 145 -19.94 -7.19 14.93
CA LEU A 145 -20.99 -7.52 13.97
C LEU A 145 -21.86 -8.71 14.39
N GLY A 146 -21.77 -9.16 15.64
CA GLY A 146 -22.59 -10.26 16.16
C GLY A 146 -22.08 -11.66 15.80
N GLY A 147 -20.80 -11.79 15.48
CA GLY A 147 -20.12 -13.07 15.24
C GLY A 147 -19.51 -13.21 13.84
N GLN A 148 -18.81 -14.33 13.64
CA GLN A 148 -18.04 -14.59 12.42
C GLN A 148 -18.91 -14.66 11.16
N GLU A 149 -20.13 -15.18 11.26
CA GLU A 149 -21.01 -15.33 10.11
C GLU A 149 -21.47 -13.97 9.55
N GLU A 150 -21.89 -13.07 10.44
CA GLU A 150 -22.35 -11.74 10.05
C GLU A 150 -21.20 -10.86 9.58
N ALA A 151 -20.03 -10.92 10.22
CA ALA A 151 -18.83 -10.24 9.74
C ALA A 151 -18.46 -10.67 8.32
N ARG A 152 -18.50 -11.98 8.03
CA ARG A 152 -18.26 -12.52 6.69
C ARG A 152 -19.27 -11.99 5.68
N LYS A 153 -20.57 -12.04 5.99
CA LYS A 153 -21.64 -11.53 5.11
C LYS A 153 -21.44 -10.05 4.80
N LYS A 154 -21.15 -9.23 5.81
CA LYS A 154 -20.88 -7.79 5.63
C LYS A 154 -19.66 -7.52 4.77
N ALA A 155 -18.59 -8.30 4.92
CA ALA A 155 -17.40 -8.17 4.08
C ALA A 155 -17.68 -8.51 2.62
N ILE A 156 -18.45 -9.58 2.36
CA ILE A 156 -18.90 -9.97 1.01
C ILE A 156 -19.79 -8.89 0.40
N ASP A 157 -20.85 -8.48 1.11
CA ASP A 157 -21.77 -7.42 0.67
C ASP A 157 -21.02 -6.13 0.31
N PHE A 158 -20.02 -5.77 1.13
CA PHE A 158 -19.21 -4.59 0.88
C PHE A 158 -18.37 -4.73 -0.38
N ALA A 159 -17.70 -5.88 -0.55
CA ALA A 159 -16.89 -6.15 -1.73
C ALA A 159 -17.76 -6.10 -3.00
N GLU A 160 -18.90 -6.78 -3.02
CA GLU A 160 -19.82 -6.79 -4.18
C GLU A 160 -20.27 -5.38 -4.58
N LYS A 161 -20.59 -4.53 -3.58
CA LYS A 161 -21.10 -3.17 -3.83
C LYS A 161 -20.00 -2.17 -4.19
N ASN A 162 -18.78 -2.35 -3.67
CA ASN A 162 -17.76 -1.29 -3.68
C ASN A 162 -16.45 -1.66 -4.38
N ASN A 163 -16.26 -2.90 -4.84
CA ASN A 163 -14.97 -3.34 -5.40
C ASN A 163 -14.50 -2.41 -6.54
N LYS A 164 -15.37 -2.16 -7.53
CA LYS A 164 -15.06 -1.25 -8.64
C LYS A 164 -14.67 0.16 -8.15
N LYS A 165 -15.44 0.73 -7.22
CA LYS A 165 -15.18 2.06 -6.64
C LYS A 165 -13.77 2.12 -6.04
N TYR A 166 -13.40 1.16 -5.19
CA TYR A 166 -12.11 1.21 -4.51
C TYR A 166 -10.94 0.89 -5.42
N MET A 167 -11.11 0.01 -6.42
CA MET A 167 -10.10 -0.20 -7.46
C MET A 167 -9.81 1.10 -8.23
N GLU A 168 -10.85 1.82 -8.63
CA GLU A 168 -10.71 3.12 -9.30
C GLU A 168 -10.02 4.16 -8.39
N LEU A 169 -10.39 4.18 -7.10
CA LEU A 169 -9.79 5.10 -6.13
C LEU A 169 -8.31 4.81 -5.89
N VAL A 170 -7.90 3.55 -5.66
CA VAL A 170 -6.47 3.25 -5.46
C VAL A 170 -5.66 3.58 -6.71
N THR A 171 -6.19 3.31 -7.90
CA THR A 171 -5.54 3.65 -9.17
C THR A 171 -5.38 5.16 -9.34
N LYS A 172 -6.41 5.93 -8.98
CA LYS A 172 -6.39 7.39 -9.09
C LYS A 172 -5.46 8.05 -8.06
N GLU A 173 -5.40 7.51 -6.85
CA GLU A 173 -4.67 8.12 -5.74
C GLU A 173 -3.19 7.69 -5.69
N ALA A 174 -2.87 6.45 -6.08
CA ALA A 174 -1.51 5.91 -6.00
C ALA A 174 -0.42 6.81 -6.63
N PRO A 175 -0.61 7.43 -7.82
CA PRO A 175 0.43 8.25 -8.43
C PRO A 175 0.86 9.47 -7.61
N LYS A 176 0.04 9.90 -6.64
CA LYS A 176 0.32 11.05 -5.76
C LYS A 176 1.27 10.71 -4.62
N TYR A 177 1.39 9.42 -4.26
CA TYR A 177 2.03 8.96 -3.03
C TYR A 177 3.15 7.93 -3.30
N LYS A 178 4.03 8.24 -4.24
CA LYS A 178 5.17 7.38 -4.58
C LYS A 178 6.31 7.49 -3.57
N VAL A 179 6.95 6.36 -3.28
CA VAL A 179 8.11 6.22 -2.41
C VAL A 179 9.40 6.30 -3.27
N ASP A 180 10.46 6.83 -2.67
CA ASP A 180 11.80 6.91 -3.27
C ASP A 180 12.71 5.70 -2.94
#